data_AF-A0A9P1EUA3-F1
#
_entry.id   AF-A0A9P1EUA3-F1
#
_cell.length_a   1.000
_cell.length_b   1.000
_cell.length_c   1.000
_cell.angle_alpha   90.00
_cell.angle_beta   90.00
_cell.angle_gamma   90.00
#
_symmetry.space_group_name_H-M   'P 1'
#
loop_
_entity.id
_entity.type
_entity.pdbx_description
1 polymer ?
#
loop_
_entity_poly.entity_id
_entity_poly.type
_entity_poly.pdbx_seq_one_letter_code
_entity_poly.pdbx_strand_id
1 'polypeptide(L)'
;MRECLQLLAQRRFFAPLFKSLIELMIQPGEKPVNAKVLLYKTVRFLLRTLFEKNSIGVVNEVEEWILDGLIQAPNLPSSDEIVNIVDRMGEDVARHLEAAIADLPKHRKAAAIMVTSDLMHEDLKSNKKLCNHVSRSGVPRILCEELLSIDFDWETVTAAKKKETAETGAGATQAEHLSNYNLFVSILTCFTRYAVSESGWNVLAELAVTEILAEMTAFTEPPKELFLKPETVKTKGTSANLYINALDLGLHVCKQMCTKTKWKKLSLKVLAFVQRLGEVFQQLMRAEIECDCLETAKAIVYEIAINDESIIGAIDGDPVLRSLRQAEEKKEVKSNARRKFVNVNSSFAAPRQLFPLSHHANYLIMLISFFV
;
A
#
# COMPACT_ATOMS: atom_id res chain seq x y z
N MET A 1 -8.61 -7.18 24.42
CA MET A 1 -8.01 -6.45 25.57
C MET A 1 -6.83 -7.21 26.20
N ARG A 2 -6.95 -8.51 26.53
CA ARG A 2 -5.81 -9.33 27.01
C ARG A 2 -4.66 -9.45 25.99
N GLU A 3 -4.98 -9.67 24.70
CA GLU A 3 -3.97 -9.79 23.64
C GLU A 3 -3.17 -8.50 23.42
N CYS A 4 -3.85 -7.35 23.43
CA CYS A 4 -3.21 -6.04 23.31
C CYS A 4 -2.25 -5.74 24.48
N LEU A 5 -2.58 -6.17 25.71
CA LEU A 5 -1.69 -6.06 26.86
C LEU A 5 -0.46 -6.99 26.75
N GLN A 6 -0.64 -8.20 26.23
CA GLN A 6 0.47 -9.13 25.98
C GLN A 6 1.43 -8.60 24.90
N LEU A 7 0.89 -8.06 23.82
CA LEU A 7 1.70 -7.43 22.76
C LEU A 7 2.49 -6.24 23.30
N LEU A 8 1.87 -5.35 24.07
CA LEU A 8 2.56 -4.21 24.67
C LEU A 8 3.70 -4.66 25.60
N ALA A 9 3.50 -5.74 26.36
CA ALA A 9 4.55 -6.32 27.20
C ALA A 9 5.71 -6.89 26.36
N GLN A 10 5.42 -7.59 25.25
CA GLN A 10 6.42 -8.09 24.32
C GLN A 10 7.20 -6.93 23.67
N ARG A 11 6.50 -5.90 23.17
CA ARG A 11 7.10 -4.72 22.56
C ARG A 11 8.03 -3.99 23.53
N ARG A 12 7.63 -3.87 24.80
CA ARG A 12 8.48 -3.34 25.87
C ARG A 12 9.71 -4.20 26.14
N PHE A 13 9.55 -5.52 26.17
CA PHE A 13 10.66 -6.45 26.36
C PHE A 13 11.70 -6.36 25.24
N PHE A 14 11.26 -6.23 23.98
CA PHE A 14 12.15 -6.17 22.82
C PHE A 14 12.67 -4.76 22.48
N ALA A 15 12.13 -3.70 23.09
CA ALA A 15 12.51 -2.31 22.81
C ALA A 15 14.02 -2.01 22.96
N PRO A 16 14.74 -2.51 23.99
CA PRO A 16 16.20 -2.30 24.10
C PRO A 16 16.98 -2.93 22.94
N LEU A 17 16.59 -4.14 22.51
CA LEU A 17 17.20 -4.81 21.37
C LEU A 17 16.90 -4.05 20.07
N PHE A 18 15.64 -3.66 19.85
CA PHE A 18 15.24 -2.89 18.68
C PHE A 18 16.03 -1.58 18.59
N LYS A 19 16.13 -0.83 19.70
CA LYS A 19 16.93 0.39 19.77
C LYS A 19 18.39 0.15 19.36
N SER A 20 19.01 -0.89 19.91
CA SER A 20 20.41 -1.24 19.61
C SER A 20 20.61 -1.59 18.13
N LEU A 21 19.65 -2.29 17.52
CA LEU A 21 19.69 -2.60 16.08
C LEU A 21 19.53 -1.35 15.21
N ILE A 22 18.65 -0.41 15.58
CA ILE A 22 18.49 0.86 14.87
C ILE A 22 19.76 1.72 15.00
N GLU A 23 20.35 1.80 16.20
CA GLU A 23 21.62 2.49 16.44
C GLU A 23 22.74 1.89 15.59
N LEU A 24 22.85 0.56 15.54
CA LEU A 24 23.81 -0.14 14.68
C LEU A 24 23.55 0.14 13.19
N MET A 25 22.29 0.23 12.78
CA MET A 25 21.89 0.53 11.40
C MET A 25 22.39 1.90 10.98
N ILE A 26 22.11 2.93 11.77
CA ILE A 26 22.50 4.32 11.48
C ILE A 26 23.96 4.65 11.83
N GLN A 27 24.65 3.76 12.54
CA GLN A 27 26.03 3.99 12.97
C GLN A 27 26.93 4.37 11.76
N PRO A 28 27.67 5.49 11.85
CA PRO A 28 28.55 5.92 10.78
C PRO A 28 29.66 4.90 10.54
N GLY A 29 30.04 4.73 9.27
CA GLY A 29 31.04 3.77 8.83
C GLY A 29 30.53 2.87 7.70
N GLU A 30 31.44 2.51 6.81
CA GLU A 30 31.10 1.67 5.66
C GLU A 30 30.96 0.21 6.11
N LYS A 31 29.71 -0.27 6.13
CA LYS A 31 29.41 -1.69 6.34
C LYS A 31 29.36 -2.40 5.00
N PRO A 32 29.88 -3.63 4.87
CA PRO A 32 29.71 -4.44 3.67
C PRO A 32 28.22 -4.59 3.31
N VAL A 33 27.90 -4.62 2.01
CA VAL A 33 26.51 -4.72 1.51
C VAL A 33 25.76 -5.88 2.15
N ASN A 34 26.38 -7.06 2.27
CA ASN A 34 25.76 -8.23 2.90
C ASN A 34 25.43 -8.00 4.38
N ALA A 35 26.28 -7.29 5.12
CA ALA A 35 26.05 -6.97 6.52
C ALA A 35 24.89 -5.97 6.67
N LYS A 36 24.80 -4.96 5.79
CA LYS A 36 23.66 -4.02 5.73
C LYS A 36 22.35 -4.77 5.48
N VAL A 37 22.33 -5.64 4.46
CA VAL A 37 21.15 -6.43 4.09
C VAL A 37 20.71 -7.36 5.22
N LEU A 38 21.66 -8.03 5.89
CA LEU A 38 21.35 -8.88 7.04
C LEU A 38 20.74 -8.06 8.17
N LEU A 39 21.33 -6.90 8.49
CA LEU A 39 20.80 -6.02 9.53
C LEU A 39 19.38 -5.53 9.22
N TYR A 40 19.10 -5.13 7.98
CA TYR A 40 17.74 -4.77 7.56
C TYR A 40 16.78 -5.94 7.75
N LYS A 41 17.15 -7.16 7.32
CA LYS A 41 16.34 -8.36 7.52
C LYS A 41 16.10 -8.65 9.01
N THR A 42 17.10 -8.48 9.87
CA THR A 42 16.98 -8.68 11.32
C THR A 42 16.04 -7.67 11.97
N VAL A 43 16.18 -6.37 11.64
CA VAL A 43 15.28 -5.32 12.13
C VAL A 43 13.83 -5.61 11.72
N ARG A 44 13.62 -6.01 10.47
CA ARG A 44 12.30 -6.37 9.95
C ARG A 44 11.70 -7.58 10.66
N PHE A 45 12.50 -8.63 10.84
CA PHE A 45 12.07 -9.83 11.55
C PHE A 45 11.58 -9.47 12.96
N LEU A 46 12.34 -8.64 13.67
CA LEU A 46 11.95 -8.15 15.00
C LEU A 46 10.67 -7.31 14.97
N LEU A 47 10.52 -6.38 14.02
CA LEU A 47 9.31 -5.56 13.92
C LEU A 47 8.07 -6.41 13.63
N ARG A 48 8.19 -7.41 12.74
CA ARG A 48 7.06 -8.25 12.32
C ARG A 48 6.61 -9.22 13.40
N THR A 49 7.51 -9.74 14.23
CA THR A 49 7.11 -10.52 15.41
C THR A 49 6.36 -9.66 16.45
N LEU A 50 6.48 -8.33 16.34
CA LEU A 50 5.85 -7.34 17.21
C LEU A 50 4.64 -6.63 16.57
N PHE A 51 4.22 -7.04 15.37
CA PHE A 51 2.95 -6.63 14.78
C PHE A 51 1.81 -7.50 15.34
N GLU A 52 0.57 -6.97 15.40
CA GLU A 52 -0.59 -7.81 15.72
C GLU A 52 -0.81 -8.82 14.58
N LYS A 53 -0.92 -10.11 14.93
CA LYS A 53 -1.49 -11.10 14.01
C LYS A 53 -2.97 -10.77 13.81
N ASN A 54 -3.37 -10.41 12.59
CA ASN A 54 -4.78 -10.50 12.23
C ASN A 54 -5.19 -11.98 12.21
N SER A 55 -6.38 -12.26 12.73
CA SER A 55 -7.05 -13.57 12.74
C SER A 55 -7.44 -14.03 11.33
N ILE A 56 -6.47 -14.26 10.45
CA ILE A 56 -6.65 -14.99 9.20
C ILE A 56 -5.57 -16.06 9.18
N GLY A 57 -5.94 -17.28 9.57
CA GLY A 57 -5.05 -18.43 9.51
C GLY A 57 -4.81 -18.83 8.06
N VAL A 58 -3.57 -18.73 7.58
CA VAL A 58 -2.75 -19.78 6.94
C VAL A 58 -1.32 -19.21 6.86
N VAL A 59 -0.54 -19.46 7.91
CA VAL A 59 0.77 -18.87 8.20
C VAL A 59 1.89 -19.79 7.65
N ASN A 60 2.76 -19.31 6.75
CA ASN A 60 3.94 -20.06 6.26
C ASN A 60 5.08 -19.13 5.77
N GLU A 61 6.32 -19.51 6.09
CA GLU A 61 7.45 -18.64 6.48
C GLU A 61 8.23 -17.89 5.37
N VAL A 62 7.96 -18.11 4.08
CA VAL A 62 8.82 -17.56 2.99
C VAL A 62 8.13 -16.47 2.14
N GLU A 63 6.82 -16.25 2.29
CA GLU A 63 6.07 -15.20 1.58
C GLU A 63 5.33 -14.23 2.52
N GLU A 64 5.13 -14.61 3.78
CA GLU A 64 4.68 -13.71 4.88
C GLU A 64 5.47 -12.41 4.91
N TRP A 65 6.78 -12.51 4.66
CA TRP A 65 7.72 -11.40 4.76
C TRP A 65 7.47 -10.25 3.76
N ILE A 66 6.60 -10.34 2.75
CA ILE A 66 6.33 -9.22 1.83
C ILE A 66 4.86 -8.77 1.80
N LEU A 67 3.92 -9.70 2.01
CA LEU A 67 2.48 -9.47 1.82
C LEU A 67 1.74 -8.94 3.07
N ASP A 68 2.35 -8.99 4.27
CA ASP A 68 1.80 -8.40 5.53
C ASP A 68 1.76 -6.84 5.54
N GLY A 69 1.82 -6.21 4.37
CA GLY A 69 1.74 -4.75 4.17
C GLY A 69 0.43 -4.11 4.62
N LEU A 70 -0.63 -4.92 4.72
CA LEU A 70 -2.04 -4.50 4.78
C LEU A 70 -2.60 -4.31 6.20
N ILE A 71 -1.78 -4.55 7.21
CA ILE A 71 -2.20 -4.48 8.61
C ILE A 71 -2.50 -3.01 8.95
N GLN A 72 -3.78 -2.70 9.22
CA GLN A 72 -4.16 -1.43 9.84
C GLN A 72 -3.57 -1.40 11.24
N ALA A 73 -2.73 -0.39 11.51
CA ALA A 73 -2.14 -0.19 12.82
C ALA A 73 -3.25 -0.04 13.89
N PRO A 74 -3.22 -0.82 14.98
CA PRO A 74 -4.09 -0.57 16.12
C PRO A 74 -3.78 0.82 16.71
N ASN A 75 -4.79 1.45 17.32
CA ASN A 75 -4.59 2.65 18.14
C ASN A 75 -3.85 2.25 19.42
N LEU A 76 -2.51 2.15 19.32
CA LEU A 76 -1.65 1.86 20.46
C LEU A 76 -1.49 3.13 21.32
N PRO A 77 -1.41 2.98 22.64
CA PRO A 77 -1.19 4.11 23.55
C PRO A 77 0.16 4.77 23.27
N SER A 78 0.26 6.06 23.58
CA SER A 78 1.50 6.86 23.47
C SER A 78 2.68 6.31 24.29
N SER A 79 2.43 5.35 25.18
CA SER A 79 3.43 4.65 25.99
C SER A 79 4.18 3.52 25.25
N ASP A 80 3.88 3.25 23.97
CA ASP A 80 4.56 2.20 23.21
C ASP A 80 6.04 2.54 22.95
N GLU A 81 6.95 1.77 23.53
CA GLU A 81 8.39 2.04 23.47
C GLU A 81 8.98 1.90 22.05
N ILE A 82 8.47 0.98 21.22
CA ILE A 82 8.94 0.79 19.84
C ILE A 82 8.55 2.00 18.99
N VAL A 83 7.29 2.46 19.10
CA VAL A 83 6.81 3.68 18.41
C VAL A 83 7.64 4.89 18.85
N ASN A 84 7.92 5.01 20.15
CA ASN A 84 8.74 6.10 20.69
C ASN A 84 10.21 6.05 20.25
N ILE A 85 10.78 4.87 19.98
CA ILE A 85 12.11 4.74 19.38
C ILE A 85 12.07 5.23 17.93
N VAL A 86 11.10 4.78 17.14
CA VAL A 86 10.94 5.22 15.74
C VAL A 86 10.69 6.72 15.66
N ASP A 87 9.87 7.30 16.53
CA ASP A 87 9.64 8.74 16.54
C ASP A 87 10.90 9.54 16.88
N ARG A 88 11.69 9.09 17.87
CA ARG A 88 12.91 9.81 18.28
C ARG A 88 14.01 9.72 17.24
N MET A 89 14.18 8.56 16.62
CA MET A 89 15.28 8.28 15.67
C MET A 89 14.87 8.46 14.20
N GLY A 90 13.60 8.80 13.94
CA GLY A 90 12.98 8.74 12.61
C GLY A 90 13.71 9.56 11.54
N GLU A 91 14.25 10.72 11.90
CA GLU A 91 14.98 11.59 10.97
C GLU A 91 16.34 10.99 10.55
N ASP A 92 17.11 10.46 11.50
CA ASP A 92 18.41 9.84 11.21
C ASP A 92 18.23 8.52 10.46
N VAL A 93 17.20 7.76 10.82
CA VAL A 93 16.79 6.56 10.10
C VAL A 93 16.36 6.88 8.67
N ALA A 94 15.59 7.94 8.46
CA ALA A 94 15.17 8.37 7.13
C ALA A 94 16.36 8.73 6.24
N ARG A 95 17.28 9.56 6.75
CA ARG A 95 18.52 9.93 6.03
C ARG A 95 19.38 8.71 5.68
N HIS A 96 19.51 7.76 6.61
CA HIS A 96 20.23 6.51 6.34
C HIS A 96 19.57 5.69 5.22
N LEU A 97 18.24 5.51 5.30
CA LEU A 97 17.49 4.69 4.35
C LEU A 97 17.39 5.35 2.97
N GLU A 98 17.34 6.68 2.88
CA GLU A 98 17.44 7.42 1.63
C GLU A 98 18.74 7.07 0.89
N ALA A 99 19.88 7.23 1.55
CA ALA A 99 21.18 6.88 0.98
C ALA A 99 21.25 5.39 0.62
N ALA A 100 20.76 4.51 1.50
CA ALA A 100 20.76 3.07 1.24
C ALA A 100 19.91 2.67 0.01
N ILE A 101 18.73 3.26 -0.17
CA ILE A 101 17.86 2.96 -1.33
C ILE A 101 18.47 3.50 -2.62
N ALA A 102 19.15 4.65 -2.57
CA ALA A 102 19.85 5.20 -3.71
C ALA A 102 21.06 4.33 -4.11
N ASP A 103 21.91 3.97 -3.14
CA ASP A 103 23.25 3.43 -3.39
C ASP A 103 23.32 1.90 -3.48
N LEU A 104 22.37 1.16 -2.89
CA LEU A 104 22.43 -0.30 -2.91
C LEU A 104 22.26 -0.84 -4.35
N PRO A 105 22.98 -1.92 -4.72
CA PRO A 105 22.72 -2.62 -5.98
C PRO A 105 21.25 -3.03 -6.09
N LYS A 106 20.66 -2.94 -7.29
CA LYS A 106 19.23 -3.24 -7.56
C LYS A 106 18.77 -4.54 -6.88
N HIS A 107 19.57 -5.61 -7.00
CA HIS A 107 19.25 -6.92 -6.42
C HIS A 107 19.30 -7.02 -4.89
N ARG A 108 19.71 -5.95 -4.19
CA ARG A 108 19.75 -5.85 -2.72
C ARG A 108 18.81 -4.76 -2.18
N LYS A 109 18.29 -3.86 -3.03
CA LYS A 109 17.42 -2.73 -2.63
C LYS A 109 16.14 -3.17 -1.91
N ALA A 110 15.58 -4.32 -2.26
CA ALA A 110 14.37 -4.87 -1.65
C ALA A 110 14.44 -4.92 -0.10
N ALA A 111 15.60 -5.24 0.48
CA ALA A 111 15.76 -5.30 1.94
C ALA A 111 15.62 -3.91 2.59
N ALA A 112 16.23 -2.88 1.99
CA ALA A 112 16.17 -1.50 2.47
C ALA A 112 14.76 -0.89 2.31
N ILE A 113 14.12 -1.14 1.16
CA ILE A 113 12.75 -0.68 0.89
C ILE A 113 11.78 -1.30 1.90
N MET A 114 11.92 -2.58 2.18
CA MET A 114 11.00 -3.24 3.09
C MET A 114 11.22 -2.89 4.56
N VAL A 115 12.46 -2.65 5.01
CA VAL A 115 12.67 -2.15 6.38
C VAL A 115 12.12 -0.73 6.51
N THR A 116 12.24 0.08 5.45
CA THR A 116 11.58 1.39 5.37
C THR A 116 10.06 1.24 5.51
N SER A 117 9.45 0.30 4.79
CA SER A 117 8.02 0.01 4.89
C SER A 117 7.59 -0.45 6.29
N ASP A 118 8.37 -1.34 6.93
CA ASP A 118 8.09 -1.84 8.29
C ASP A 118 8.27 -0.72 9.34
N LEU A 119 9.22 0.20 9.15
CA LEU A 119 9.38 1.38 10.01
C LEU A 119 8.30 2.44 9.78
N MET A 120 7.84 2.64 8.54
CA MET A 120 6.71 3.51 8.23
C MET A 120 5.43 3.03 8.93
N HIS A 121 5.23 1.71 9.04
CA HIS A 121 4.09 1.15 9.79
C HIS A 121 4.06 1.63 11.26
N GLU A 122 5.22 1.73 11.90
CA GLU A 122 5.34 2.24 13.27
C GLU A 122 5.29 3.78 13.32
N ASP A 123 5.91 4.46 12.37
CA ASP A 123 5.93 5.93 12.24
C ASP A 123 4.52 6.53 12.01
N LEU A 124 3.62 5.79 11.34
CA LEU A 124 2.23 6.20 11.16
C LEU A 124 1.46 6.37 12.48
N LYS A 125 1.92 5.70 13.55
CA LYS A 125 1.36 5.76 14.91
C LYS A 125 1.89 6.96 15.71
N SER A 126 2.86 7.70 15.18
CA SER A 126 3.53 8.84 15.85
C SER A 126 3.44 10.13 15.02
N ASN A 127 4.48 10.97 15.08
CA ASN A 127 4.57 12.25 14.38
C ASN A 127 4.90 12.12 12.88
N LYS A 128 5.01 10.89 12.37
CA LYS A 128 5.18 10.60 10.93
C LYS A 128 6.46 11.22 10.35
N LYS A 129 7.54 11.27 11.14
CA LYS A 129 8.80 11.96 10.75
C LYS A 129 9.46 11.26 9.58
N LEU A 130 9.48 9.92 9.57
CA LEU A 130 10.02 9.14 8.46
C LEU A 130 9.22 9.39 7.17
N CYS A 131 7.88 9.34 7.23
CA CYS A 131 7.03 9.60 6.07
C CYS A 131 7.23 11.02 5.52
N ASN A 132 7.31 12.01 6.41
CA ASN A 132 7.50 13.41 6.03
C ASN A 132 8.89 13.64 5.43
N HIS A 133 9.94 13.03 5.96
CA HIS A 133 11.27 13.09 5.37
C HIS A 133 11.29 12.48 3.96
N VAL A 134 10.74 11.28 3.80
CA VAL A 134 10.66 10.60 2.50
C VAL A 134 9.87 11.42 1.46
N SER A 135 8.89 12.22 1.89
CA SER A 135 8.14 13.09 0.96
C SER A 135 8.95 14.23 0.37
N ARG A 136 10.08 14.56 1.00
CA ARG A 136 10.99 15.63 0.57
C ARG A 136 12.28 15.08 -0.06
N SER A 137 12.44 13.77 -0.09
CA SER A 137 13.62 13.11 -0.63
C SER A 137 13.42 12.62 -2.07
N GLY A 138 14.50 12.13 -2.69
CA GLY A 138 14.44 11.50 -4.01
C GLY A 138 13.85 10.09 -4.02
N VAL A 139 13.60 9.48 -2.85
CA VAL A 139 13.25 8.06 -2.73
C VAL A 139 11.99 7.69 -3.52
N PRO A 140 10.84 8.40 -3.40
CA PRO A 140 9.62 8.00 -4.11
C PRO A 140 9.81 7.98 -5.64
N ARG A 141 10.60 8.92 -6.17
CA ARG A 141 10.94 8.97 -7.59
C ARG A 141 11.83 7.80 -7.99
N ILE A 142 12.87 7.49 -7.22
CA ILE A 142 13.73 6.32 -7.46
C ILE A 142 12.87 5.04 -7.49
N LEU A 143 11.91 4.89 -6.56
CA LEU A 143 11.05 3.70 -6.54
C LEU A 143 10.13 3.61 -7.78
N CYS A 144 9.63 4.75 -8.28
CA CYS A 144 8.86 4.77 -9.53
C CYS A 144 9.72 4.41 -10.76
N GLU A 145 10.95 4.94 -10.82
CA GLU A 145 11.91 4.61 -11.88
C GLU A 145 12.30 3.11 -11.84
N GLU A 146 12.47 2.54 -10.65
CA GLU A 146 12.69 1.10 -10.48
C GLU A 146 11.49 0.27 -10.96
N LEU A 147 10.24 0.66 -10.64
CA LEU A 147 9.04 -0.02 -11.15
C LEU A 147 8.97 0.01 -12.68
N LEU A 148 9.23 1.16 -13.29
CA LEU A 148 9.20 1.31 -14.75
C LEU A 148 10.30 0.51 -15.46
N SER A 149 11.40 0.20 -14.76
CA SER A 149 12.53 -0.57 -15.30
C SER A 149 12.55 -2.05 -14.87
N ILE A 150 11.56 -2.49 -14.11
CA ILE A 150 11.46 -3.88 -13.67
C ILE A 150 10.94 -4.73 -14.82
N ASP A 151 11.63 -5.83 -15.07
CA ASP A 151 11.19 -6.87 -16.00
C ASP A 151 11.35 -8.24 -15.34
N PHE A 152 10.30 -9.05 -15.38
CA PHE A 152 10.38 -10.45 -14.99
C PHE A 152 9.27 -11.31 -15.62
N ASP A 153 9.57 -12.59 -15.80
CA ASP A 153 8.61 -13.59 -16.29
C ASP A 153 8.05 -14.44 -15.13
N TRP A 154 6.73 -14.57 -15.07
CA TRP A 154 6.01 -15.27 -14.00
C TRP A 154 6.40 -16.75 -13.88
N GLU A 155 6.60 -17.44 -15.01
CA GLU A 155 6.97 -18.86 -15.02
C GLU A 155 8.41 -19.06 -14.52
N THR A 156 9.31 -18.17 -14.91
CA THR A 156 10.72 -18.18 -14.49
C THR A 156 10.85 -17.89 -13.00
N VAL A 157 10.09 -16.93 -12.46
CA VAL A 157 10.03 -16.65 -11.01
C VAL A 157 9.49 -17.87 -10.26
N THR A 158 8.43 -18.49 -10.77
CA THR A 158 7.82 -19.68 -10.17
C THR A 158 8.81 -20.84 -10.12
N ALA A 159 9.54 -21.08 -11.22
CA ALA A 159 10.58 -22.10 -11.29
C ALA A 159 11.77 -21.80 -10.34
N ALA A 160 12.18 -20.54 -10.24
CA ALA A 160 13.25 -20.11 -9.35
C ALA A 160 12.90 -20.37 -7.87
N LYS A 161 11.67 -20.02 -7.46
CA LYS A 161 11.18 -20.25 -6.09
C LYS A 161 11.15 -21.73 -5.72
N LYS A 162 10.70 -22.61 -6.63
CA LYS A 162 10.69 -24.07 -6.40
C LYS A 162 12.09 -24.64 -6.17
N LYS A 163 13.11 -24.12 -6.88
CA LYS A 163 14.50 -24.57 -6.73
C LYS A 163 15.16 -24.04 -5.46
N GLU A 164 14.85 -22.81 -5.06
CA GLU A 164 15.28 -22.25 -3.77
C GLU A 164 14.78 -23.11 -2.60
N THR A 165 13.57 -23.66 -2.69
CA THR A 165 13.04 -24.61 -1.68
C THR A 165 13.68 -25.99 -1.76
N ALA A 166 14.24 -26.37 -2.91
CA ALA A 166 14.85 -27.66 -3.15
C ALA A 166 16.38 -27.67 -2.96
N GLU A 167 16.95 -26.63 -2.34
CA GLU A 167 18.40 -26.44 -2.12
C GLU A 167 19.28 -26.59 -3.37
N THR A 168 18.70 -26.50 -4.56
CA THR A 168 19.41 -26.56 -5.83
C THR A 168 19.60 -25.15 -6.35
N GLY A 169 20.85 -24.73 -6.54
CA GLY A 169 21.18 -23.38 -6.98
C GLY A 169 20.42 -22.99 -8.26
N ALA A 170 19.73 -21.86 -8.22
CA ALA A 170 19.08 -21.28 -9.40
C ALA A 170 20.15 -20.76 -10.38
N GLY A 171 19.89 -20.89 -11.69
CA GLY A 171 20.76 -20.28 -12.72
C GLY A 171 20.74 -18.74 -12.63
N ALA A 172 21.76 -18.07 -13.20
CA ALA A 172 21.91 -16.61 -13.12
C ALA A 172 20.65 -15.84 -13.57
N THR A 173 20.05 -16.24 -14.70
CA THR A 173 18.81 -15.67 -15.23
C THR A 173 17.64 -15.84 -14.25
N GLN A 174 17.50 -17.02 -13.62
CA GLN A 174 16.44 -17.28 -12.66
C GLN A 174 16.58 -16.41 -11.39
N ALA A 175 17.83 -16.18 -10.94
CA ALA A 175 18.12 -15.32 -9.81
C ALA A 175 17.79 -13.85 -10.09
N GLU A 176 18.02 -13.37 -11.32
CA GLU A 176 17.67 -12.01 -11.75
C GLU A 176 16.15 -11.79 -11.75
N HIS A 177 15.39 -12.69 -12.38
CA HIS A 177 13.92 -12.62 -12.38
C HIS A 177 13.35 -12.64 -10.96
N LEU A 178 13.85 -13.53 -10.09
CA LEU A 178 13.43 -13.59 -8.70
C LEU A 178 13.77 -12.30 -7.93
N SER A 179 14.94 -11.71 -8.21
CA SER A 179 15.35 -10.45 -7.62
C SER A 179 14.45 -9.28 -8.05
N ASN A 180 14.12 -9.18 -9.34
CA ASN A 180 13.23 -8.15 -9.88
C ASN A 180 11.82 -8.31 -9.32
N TYR A 181 11.30 -9.53 -9.21
CA TYR A 181 10.04 -9.81 -8.54
C TYR A 181 10.06 -9.38 -7.06
N ASN A 182 11.12 -9.72 -6.32
CA ASN A 182 11.22 -9.32 -4.91
C ASN A 182 11.27 -7.80 -4.74
N LEU A 183 11.97 -7.09 -5.64
CA LEU A 183 12.00 -5.63 -5.66
C LEU A 183 10.61 -5.05 -5.98
N PHE A 184 9.93 -5.57 -6.99
CA PHE A 184 8.57 -5.18 -7.38
C PHE A 184 7.60 -5.24 -6.21
N VAL A 185 7.47 -6.42 -5.59
CA VAL A 185 6.56 -6.64 -4.46
C VAL A 185 6.96 -5.75 -3.26
N SER A 186 8.27 -5.53 -3.05
CA SER A 186 8.75 -4.64 -1.99
C SER A 186 8.31 -3.19 -2.17
N ILE A 187 8.36 -2.68 -3.40
CA ILE A 187 7.93 -1.33 -3.72
C ILE A 187 6.42 -1.17 -3.53
N LEU A 188 5.61 -2.11 -4.03
CA LEU A 188 4.15 -2.05 -3.85
C LEU A 188 3.75 -2.07 -2.37
N THR A 189 4.40 -2.91 -1.56
CA THR A 189 4.17 -2.94 -0.12
C THR A 189 4.57 -1.62 0.55
N CYS A 190 5.71 -1.03 0.15
CA CYS A 190 6.13 0.28 0.65
C CYS A 190 5.14 1.38 0.27
N PHE A 191 4.72 1.45 -1.00
CA PHE A 191 3.73 2.43 -1.48
C PHE A 191 2.40 2.31 -0.75
N THR A 192 1.92 1.09 -0.52
CA THR A 192 0.67 0.85 0.22
C THR A 192 0.73 1.49 1.60
N ARG A 193 1.81 1.29 2.37
CA ARG A 193 1.95 1.89 3.70
C ARG A 193 2.22 3.39 3.64
N TYR A 194 3.02 3.82 2.68
CA TYR A 194 3.35 5.22 2.52
C TYR A 194 2.13 6.09 2.20
N ALA A 195 1.22 5.58 1.35
CA ALA A 195 -0.05 6.20 1.00
C ALA A 195 -1.02 6.37 2.20
N VAL A 196 -0.79 5.68 3.32
CA VAL A 196 -1.58 5.89 4.56
C VAL A 196 -1.26 7.25 5.17
N SER A 197 -0.05 7.77 4.99
CA SER A 197 0.30 9.14 5.40
C SER A 197 -0.22 10.17 4.40
N GLU A 198 -0.58 11.37 4.87
CA GLU A 198 -1.02 12.45 3.97
C GLU A 198 0.12 12.91 3.04
N SER A 199 1.35 13.01 3.57
CA SER A 199 2.53 13.38 2.80
C SER A 199 2.83 12.36 1.71
N GLY A 200 2.82 11.06 2.03
CA GLY A 200 3.04 10.01 1.05
C GLY A 200 1.93 9.89 0.02
N TRP A 201 0.67 10.05 0.42
CA TRP A 201 -0.44 10.07 -0.53
C TRP A 201 -0.29 11.17 -1.57
N ASN A 202 0.05 12.40 -1.15
CA ASN A 202 0.23 13.52 -2.08
C ASN A 202 1.37 13.25 -3.07
N VAL A 203 2.52 12.77 -2.60
CA VAL A 203 3.67 12.46 -3.47
C VAL A 203 3.35 11.33 -4.47
N LEU A 204 2.71 10.25 -4.03
CA LEU A 204 2.36 9.14 -4.94
C LEU A 204 1.30 9.56 -5.98
N ALA A 205 0.40 10.47 -5.62
CA ALA A 205 -0.57 11.05 -6.55
C ALA A 205 0.11 11.97 -7.58
N GLU A 206 1.08 12.79 -7.16
CA GLU A 206 1.88 13.65 -8.04
C GLU A 206 2.77 12.85 -9.00
N LEU A 207 3.30 11.72 -8.54
CA LEU A 207 4.09 10.79 -9.35
C LEU A 207 3.24 9.85 -10.23
N ALA A 208 1.92 10.03 -10.26
CA ALA A 208 1.01 9.26 -11.11
C ALA A 208 1.15 7.73 -10.93
N VAL A 209 1.37 7.27 -9.70
CA VAL A 209 1.63 5.85 -9.41
C VAL A 209 0.48 4.96 -9.89
N THR A 210 -0.77 5.41 -9.81
CA THR A 210 -1.92 4.65 -10.31
C THR A 210 -1.84 4.38 -11.82
N GLU A 211 -1.34 5.34 -12.60
CA GLU A 211 -1.14 5.21 -14.03
C GLU A 211 0.08 4.35 -14.35
N ILE A 212 1.16 4.46 -13.56
CA ILE A 212 2.30 3.55 -13.67
C ILE A 212 1.81 2.11 -13.54
N LEU A 213 1.04 1.80 -12.48
CA LEU A 213 0.51 0.45 -12.25
C LEU A 213 -0.37 -0.04 -13.42
N ALA A 214 -1.14 0.84 -14.06
CA ALA A 214 -2.01 0.50 -15.19
C ALA A 214 -1.26 0.09 -16.46
N GLU A 215 -0.02 0.54 -16.62
CA GLU A 215 0.79 0.27 -17.81
C GLU A 215 1.88 -0.79 -17.57
N MET A 216 2.01 -1.34 -16.35
CA MET A 216 3.04 -2.34 -16.06
C MET A 216 2.73 -3.68 -16.74
N THR A 217 3.69 -4.18 -17.52
CA THR A 217 3.64 -5.52 -18.14
C THR A 217 3.42 -6.63 -17.11
N ALA A 218 3.99 -6.49 -15.91
CA ALA A 218 3.76 -7.40 -14.79
C ALA A 218 2.25 -7.63 -14.50
N PHE A 219 1.40 -6.64 -14.75
CA PHE A 219 -0.05 -6.75 -14.57
C PHE A 219 -0.81 -6.93 -15.88
N THR A 220 -0.36 -6.33 -16.98
CA THR A 220 -1.07 -6.44 -18.27
C THR A 220 -0.77 -7.73 -19.02
N GLU A 221 0.24 -8.50 -18.59
CA GLU A 221 0.60 -9.82 -19.14
C GLU A 221 0.44 -10.93 -18.08
N PRO A 222 -0.80 -11.28 -17.71
CA PRO A 222 -1.07 -12.36 -16.77
C PRO A 222 -0.55 -13.72 -17.27
N PRO A 223 -0.12 -14.62 -16.36
CA PRO A 223 0.33 -15.96 -16.74
C PRO A 223 -0.80 -16.76 -17.38
N LYS A 224 -0.48 -17.49 -18.46
CA LYS A 224 -1.45 -18.32 -19.20
C LYS A 224 -2.16 -19.34 -18.31
N GLU A 225 -1.47 -19.83 -17.28
CA GLU A 225 -2.02 -20.77 -16.30
C GLU A 225 -3.32 -20.25 -15.67
N LEU A 226 -3.43 -18.94 -15.41
CA LEU A 226 -4.61 -18.32 -14.80
C LEU A 226 -5.89 -18.50 -15.64
N PHE A 227 -5.78 -18.51 -16.97
CA PHE A 227 -6.92 -18.68 -17.86
C PHE A 227 -7.24 -20.15 -18.14
N LEU A 228 -6.21 -21.00 -18.18
CA LEU A 228 -6.37 -22.42 -18.46
C LEU A 228 -6.83 -23.21 -17.23
N LYS A 229 -6.38 -22.82 -16.03
CA LYS A 229 -6.64 -23.48 -14.75
C LYS A 229 -6.86 -22.46 -13.63
N PRO A 230 -7.96 -21.70 -13.64
CA PRO A 230 -8.20 -20.60 -12.69
C PRO A 230 -8.13 -21.01 -11.22
N GLU A 231 -8.42 -22.27 -10.90
CA GLU A 231 -8.35 -22.83 -9.55
C GLU A 231 -6.93 -22.79 -8.95
N THR A 232 -5.89 -22.76 -9.78
CA THR A 232 -4.49 -22.77 -9.32
C THR A 232 -4.06 -21.46 -8.68
N VAL A 233 -4.87 -20.40 -8.78
CA VAL A 233 -4.64 -19.15 -8.04
C VAL A 233 -4.66 -19.35 -6.51
N LYS A 234 -5.28 -20.44 -6.01
CA LYS A 234 -5.27 -20.81 -4.59
C LYS A 234 -4.11 -21.76 -4.24
N THR A 235 -3.40 -22.29 -5.23
CA THR A 235 -2.34 -23.27 -5.03
C THR A 235 -0.99 -22.58 -4.93
N LYS A 236 -0.36 -22.63 -3.75
CA LYS A 236 0.96 -22.03 -3.54
C LYS A 236 2.00 -22.61 -4.51
N GLY A 237 2.87 -21.74 -5.01
CA GLY A 237 3.95 -22.13 -5.92
C GLY A 237 3.54 -22.32 -7.39
N THR A 238 2.35 -21.85 -7.79
CA THR A 238 1.94 -21.71 -9.20
C THR A 238 2.15 -20.28 -9.68
N SER A 239 2.28 -20.07 -10.99
CA SER A 239 2.46 -18.71 -11.52
C SER A 239 1.19 -17.88 -11.33
N ALA A 240 0.02 -18.52 -11.44
CA ALA A 240 -1.28 -17.92 -11.19
C ALA A 240 -1.42 -17.41 -9.74
N ASN A 241 -0.96 -18.17 -8.73
CA ASN A 241 -0.99 -17.74 -7.32
C ASN A 241 -0.05 -16.56 -7.07
N LEU A 242 1.18 -16.61 -7.61
CA LEU A 242 2.13 -15.50 -7.46
C LEU A 242 1.62 -14.20 -8.09
N TYR A 243 1.02 -14.31 -9.28
CA TYR A 243 0.42 -13.19 -9.99
C TYR A 243 -0.73 -12.56 -9.19
N ILE A 244 -1.69 -13.38 -8.71
CA ILE A 244 -2.85 -12.88 -7.96
C ILE A 244 -2.44 -12.20 -6.65
N ASN A 245 -1.44 -12.72 -5.94
CA ASN A 245 -0.94 -12.09 -4.72
C ASN A 245 -0.26 -10.73 -5.00
N ALA A 246 0.50 -10.62 -6.09
CA ALA A 246 1.11 -9.36 -6.49
C ALA A 246 0.06 -8.35 -6.99
N LEU A 247 -0.97 -8.85 -7.69
CA LEU A 247 -2.10 -8.04 -8.14
C LEU A 247 -2.90 -7.48 -6.97
N ASP A 248 -3.15 -8.28 -5.94
CA ASP A 248 -3.81 -7.82 -4.72
C ASP A 248 -3.04 -6.68 -4.04
N LEU A 249 -1.71 -6.75 -3.98
CA LEU A 249 -0.90 -5.62 -3.52
C LEU A 249 -1.08 -4.36 -4.37
N GLY A 250 -1.08 -4.49 -5.70
CA GLY A 250 -1.33 -3.35 -6.60
C GLY A 250 -2.71 -2.73 -6.38
N LEU A 251 -3.74 -3.55 -6.19
CA LEU A 251 -5.08 -3.10 -5.82
C LEU A 251 -5.09 -2.44 -4.44
N HIS A 252 -4.31 -2.93 -3.49
CA HIS A 252 -4.18 -2.31 -2.19
C HIS A 252 -3.51 -0.95 -2.22
N VAL A 253 -2.49 -0.74 -3.07
CA VAL A 253 -1.97 0.61 -3.34
C VAL A 253 -3.12 1.51 -3.80
N CYS A 254 -3.89 1.08 -4.81
CA CYS A 254 -5.02 1.84 -5.34
C CYS A 254 -6.10 2.12 -4.28
N LYS A 255 -6.41 1.13 -3.45
CA LYS A 255 -7.34 1.27 -2.32
C LYS A 255 -6.89 2.35 -1.35
N GLN A 256 -5.60 2.38 -0.99
CA GLN A 256 -5.05 3.42 -0.12
C GLN A 256 -5.10 4.80 -0.79
N MET A 257 -4.82 4.87 -2.09
CA MET A 257 -4.97 6.09 -2.88
C MET A 257 -6.41 6.60 -2.90
N CYS A 258 -7.40 5.73 -2.71
CA CYS A 258 -8.78 6.15 -2.57
C CYS A 258 -9.13 6.72 -1.18
N THR A 259 -8.33 6.55 -0.11
CA THR A 259 -8.78 6.83 1.28
C THR A 259 -8.73 8.30 1.74
N LYS A 260 -8.08 9.20 0.97
CA LYS A 260 -7.78 10.58 1.41
C LYS A 260 -8.67 11.62 0.79
N THR A 261 -8.83 12.78 1.44
CA THR A 261 -9.84 13.81 1.12
C THR A 261 -9.93 14.25 -0.35
N LYS A 262 -8.85 14.15 -1.15
CA LYS A 262 -8.79 14.52 -2.57
C LYS A 262 -8.87 13.33 -3.53
N TRP A 263 -9.22 12.14 -3.04
CA TRP A 263 -9.20 10.90 -3.81
C TRP A 263 -10.09 10.88 -5.04
N LYS A 264 -11.19 11.66 -5.06
CA LYS A 264 -12.08 11.75 -6.23
C LYS A 264 -11.36 12.16 -7.51
N LYS A 265 -10.22 12.87 -7.41
CA LYS A 265 -9.40 13.19 -8.59
C LYS A 265 -8.67 11.97 -9.18
N LEU A 266 -8.57 10.89 -8.42
CA LEU A 266 -7.92 9.63 -8.78
C LEU A 266 -8.94 8.52 -9.08
N SER A 267 -10.25 8.73 -8.86
CA SER A 267 -11.28 7.69 -9.01
C SER A 267 -11.25 7.07 -10.41
N LEU A 268 -11.24 7.90 -11.46
CA LEU A 268 -11.12 7.44 -12.85
C LEU A 268 -9.80 6.70 -13.13
N LYS A 269 -8.68 7.14 -12.56
CA LYS A 269 -7.37 6.51 -12.75
C LYS A 269 -7.31 5.13 -12.11
N VAL A 270 -7.87 4.99 -10.90
CA VAL A 270 -8.00 3.70 -10.20
C VAL A 270 -8.94 2.77 -10.96
N LEU A 271 -10.07 3.28 -11.46
CA LEU A 271 -10.98 2.47 -12.27
C LEU A 271 -10.36 2.02 -13.59
N ALA A 272 -9.56 2.87 -14.24
CA ALA A 272 -8.82 2.51 -15.45
C ALA A 272 -7.87 1.34 -15.19
N PHE A 273 -7.16 1.32 -14.04
CA PHE A 273 -6.34 0.18 -13.64
C PHE A 273 -7.18 -1.10 -13.47
N VAL A 274 -8.30 -1.04 -12.75
CA VAL A 274 -9.21 -2.19 -12.57
C VAL A 274 -9.78 -2.68 -13.91
N GLN A 275 -10.15 -1.75 -14.79
CA GLN A 275 -10.68 -2.05 -16.12
C GLN A 275 -9.64 -2.74 -17.01
N ARG A 276 -8.37 -2.32 -16.95
CA ARG A 276 -7.26 -2.92 -17.70
C ARG A 276 -7.07 -4.40 -17.37
N LEU A 277 -7.40 -4.78 -16.14
CA LEU A 277 -7.36 -6.15 -15.60
C LEU A 277 -8.64 -6.94 -15.88
N GLY A 278 -9.52 -6.42 -16.75
CA GLY A 278 -10.86 -6.92 -16.94
C GLY A 278 -10.96 -8.39 -17.33
N GLU A 279 -10.04 -8.87 -18.17
CA GLU A 279 -9.99 -10.28 -18.57
C GLU A 279 -9.71 -11.21 -17.38
N VAL A 280 -8.80 -10.80 -16.47
CA VAL A 280 -8.49 -11.54 -15.25
C VAL A 280 -9.72 -11.62 -14.36
N PHE A 281 -10.37 -10.50 -14.05
CA PHE A 281 -11.54 -10.49 -13.18
C PHE A 281 -12.73 -11.22 -13.78
N GLN A 282 -12.96 -11.10 -15.09
CA GLN A 282 -14.00 -11.87 -15.77
C GLN A 282 -13.72 -13.36 -15.68
N GLN A 283 -12.47 -13.80 -15.88
CA GLN A 283 -12.11 -15.21 -15.77
C GLN A 283 -12.34 -15.74 -14.35
N LEU A 284 -11.89 -15.02 -13.32
CA LEU A 284 -12.10 -15.41 -11.93
C LEU A 284 -13.59 -15.47 -11.56
N MET A 285 -14.39 -14.50 -12.01
CA MET A 285 -15.84 -14.50 -11.78
C MET A 285 -16.54 -15.64 -12.51
N ARG A 286 -16.18 -15.93 -13.77
CA ARG A 286 -16.77 -17.03 -14.56
C ARG A 286 -16.44 -18.40 -13.99
N ALA A 287 -15.23 -18.55 -13.45
CA ALA A 287 -14.78 -19.77 -12.80
C ALA A 287 -15.17 -19.83 -11.31
N GLU A 288 -15.96 -18.87 -10.81
CA GLU A 288 -16.44 -18.79 -9.42
C GLU A 288 -15.31 -18.87 -8.38
N ILE A 289 -14.14 -18.29 -8.70
CA ILE A 289 -12.98 -18.32 -7.83
C ILE A 289 -13.06 -17.22 -6.77
N GLU A 290 -13.28 -17.62 -5.53
CA GLU A 290 -13.18 -16.74 -4.36
C GLU A 290 -11.71 -16.53 -3.96
N CYS A 291 -11.17 -15.32 -4.13
CA CYS A 291 -9.83 -14.95 -3.69
C CYS A 291 -9.75 -13.48 -3.26
N ASP A 292 -8.82 -13.15 -2.36
CA ASP A 292 -8.71 -11.81 -1.76
C ASP A 292 -8.55 -10.70 -2.81
N CYS A 293 -7.78 -10.95 -3.88
CA CYS A 293 -7.63 -10.01 -4.99
C CYS A 293 -8.96 -9.60 -5.62
N LEU A 294 -9.85 -10.57 -5.87
CA LEU A 294 -11.16 -10.31 -6.46
C LEU A 294 -12.06 -9.55 -5.48
N GLU A 295 -11.98 -9.87 -4.20
CA GLU A 295 -12.70 -9.18 -3.13
C GLU A 295 -12.23 -7.74 -2.96
N THR A 296 -10.92 -7.49 -3.04
CA THR A 296 -10.34 -6.14 -3.02
C THR A 296 -10.81 -5.33 -4.23
N ALA A 297 -10.83 -5.90 -5.43
CA ALA A 297 -11.33 -5.22 -6.63
C ALA A 297 -12.82 -4.86 -6.52
N LYS A 298 -13.67 -5.81 -6.11
CA LYS A 298 -15.10 -5.59 -5.85
C LYS A 298 -15.30 -4.44 -4.85
N ALA A 299 -14.59 -4.47 -3.73
CA ALA A 299 -14.67 -3.44 -2.70
C ALA A 299 -14.25 -2.05 -3.21
N ILE A 300 -13.18 -1.95 -4.01
CA ILE A 300 -12.74 -0.68 -4.60
C ILE A 300 -13.84 -0.11 -5.51
N VAL A 301 -14.32 -0.90 -6.47
CA VAL A 301 -15.32 -0.42 -7.45
C VAL A 301 -16.61 0.00 -6.75
N TYR A 302 -17.09 -0.83 -5.81
CA TYR A 302 -18.29 -0.54 -5.03
C TYR A 302 -18.15 0.75 -4.21
N GLU A 303 -17.04 0.92 -3.50
CA GLU A 303 -16.84 2.08 -2.65
C GLU A 303 -16.64 3.38 -3.44
N ILE A 304 -15.98 3.30 -4.60
CA ILE A 304 -15.88 4.46 -5.50
C ILE A 304 -17.28 4.81 -6.03
N ALA A 305 -18.08 3.82 -6.44
CA ALA A 305 -19.45 4.04 -6.96
C ALA A 305 -20.38 4.74 -5.95
N ILE A 306 -20.34 4.37 -4.67
CA ILE A 306 -21.22 4.96 -3.66
C ILE A 306 -20.76 6.35 -3.18
N ASN A 307 -19.47 6.69 -3.34
CA ASN A 307 -18.91 7.94 -2.83
C ASN A 307 -18.62 8.99 -3.92
N ASP A 308 -18.55 8.59 -5.19
CA ASP A 308 -18.32 9.48 -6.35
C ASP A 308 -19.41 9.28 -7.41
N GLU A 309 -20.52 10.00 -7.27
CA GLU A 309 -21.66 9.90 -8.18
C GLU A 309 -21.32 10.28 -9.64
N SER A 310 -20.29 11.12 -9.83
CA SER A 310 -19.94 11.66 -11.15
C SER A 310 -19.42 10.60 -12.13
N ILE A 311 -18.95 9.48 -11.61
CA ILE A 311 -18.33 8.40 -12.39
C ILE A 311 -19.22 7.15 -12.50
N ILE A 312 -20.44 7.17 -11.93
CA ILE A 312 -21.38 6.05 -11.98
C ILE A 312 -21.65 5.65 -13.43
N GLY A 313 -21.84 6.63 -14.33
CA GLY A 313 -22.02 6.37 -15.75
C GLY A 313 -20.84 5.64 -16.41
N ALA A 314 -19.61 5.89 -15.96
CA ALA A 314 -18.42 5.17 -16.45
C ALA A 314 -18.39 3.73 -15.93
N ILE A 315 -18.71 3.51 -14.64
CA ILE A 315 -18.81 2.16 -14.05
C ILE A 315 -19.92 1.36 -14.73
N ASP A 316 -21.10 1.96 -14.91
CA ASP A 316 -22.21 1.30 -15.58
C ASP A 316 -21.94 1.12 -17.06
N GLY A 317 -21.16 1.98 -17.72
CA GLY A 317 -20.78 1.83 -19.12
C GLY A 317 -19.85 0.64 -19.39
N ASP A 318 -19.05 0.21 -18.41
CA ASP A 318 -18.10 -0.90 -18.55
C ASP A 318 -18.66 -2.22 -17.97
N PRO A 319 -18.66 -3.33 -18.72
CA PRO A 319 -19.25 -4.58 -18.26
C PRO A 319 -18.51 -5.19 -17.06
N VAL A 320 -17.18 -5.05 -16.97
CA VAL A 320 -16.39 -5.61 -15.87
C VAL A 320 -16.67 -4.83 -14.59
N LEU A 321 -16.58 -3.50 -14.66
CA LEU A 321 -16.80 -2.63 -13.50
C LEU A 321 -18.23 -2.79 -12.97
N ARG A 322 -19.21 -2.85 -13.87
CA ARG A 322 -20.61 -3.12 -13.51
C ARG A 322 -20.77 -4.48 -12.81
N SER A 323 -20.16 -5.55 -13.34
CA SER A 323 -20.22 -6.88 -12.72
C SER A 323 -19.57 -6.92 -11.34
N LEU A 324 -18.40 -6.29 -11.17
CA LEU A 324 -17.72 -6.19 -9.88
C LEU A 324 -18.56 -5.44 -8.84
N ARG A 325 -19.17 -4.31 -9.22
CA ARG A 325 -20.08 -3.55 -8.34
C ARG A 325 -21.28 -4.39 -7.89
N GLN A 326 -21.96 -5.02 -8.85
CA GLN A 326 -23.14 -5.85 -8.57
C GLN A 326 -22.81 -7.07 -7.71
N ALA A 327 -21.62 -7.65 -7.87
CA ALA A 327 -21.18 -8.78 -7.04
C ALA A 327 -21.01 -8.38 -5.57
N GLU A 328 -20.51 -7.17 -5.28
CA GLU A 328 -20.42 -6.65 -3.92
C GLU A 328 -21.79 -6.28 -3.34
N GLU A 329 -22.66 -5.66 -4.14
CA GLU A 329 -24.02 -5.26 -3.75
C GLU A 329 -24.88 -6.45 -3.27
N LYS A 330 -24.69 -7.63 -3.87
CA LYS A 330 -25.44 -8.85 -3.59
C LYS A 330 -25.08 -9.52 -2.26
N LYS A 331 -24.02 -9.10 -1.57
CA LYS A 331 -23.61 -9.71 -0.29
C LYS A 331 -24.60 -9.37 0.83
N GLU A 332 -25.10 -10.40 1.52
CA GLU A 332 -26.00 -10.25 2.67
C GLU A 332 -25.32 -9.51 3.84
N VAL A 333 -24.07 -9.84 4.12
CA VAL A 333 -23.19 -9.06 4.98
C VAL A 333 -22.42 -8.09 4.10
N LYS A 334 -22.92 -6.86 3.99
CA LYS A 334 -22.10 -5.77 3.45
C LYS A 334 -20.80 -5.75 4.26
N SER A 335 -19.66 -5.86 3.60
CA SER A 335 -18.38 -5.76 4.30
C SER A 335 -18.41 -4.52 5.20
N ASN A 336 -17.70 -4.52 6.33
CA ASN A 336 -17.59 -3.38 7.26
C ASN A 336 -16.98 -2.09 6.60
N ALA A 337 -16.96 -2.01 5.27
CA ALA A 337 -16.41 -0.98 4.41
C ALA A 337 -17.17 0.37 4.44
N ARG A 338 -18.39 0.42 5.00
CA ARG A 338 -19.21 1.64 5.23
C ARG A 338 -18.51 2.81 5.95
N ARG A 339 -17.25 2.70 6.37
CA ARG A 339 -16.52 3.70 7.17
C ARG A 339 -15.08 4.01 6.72
N LYS A 340 -14.59 3.53 5.57
CA LYS A 340 -13.15 3.68 5.24
C LYS A 340 -12.78 4.86 4.34
N PHE A 341 -13.72 5.42 3.59
CA PHE A 341 -13.50 6.67 2.86
C PHE A 341 -14.00 7.82 3.72
N VAL A 342 -13.07 8.59 4.30
CA VAL A 342 -13.45 9.77 5.09
C VAL A 342 -14.01 10.80 4.12
N ASN A 343 -15.33 10.80 3.96
CA ASN A 343 -16.03 11.95 3.44
C ASN A 343 -15.99 13.01 4.54
N VAL A 344 -14.95 13.85 4.53
CA VAL A 344 -15.05 15.14 5.21
C VAL A 344 -16.05 15.91 4.38
N ASN A 345 -17.34 15.76 4.68
CA ASN A 345 -18.33 16.75 4.30
C ASN A 345 -17.74 18.08 4.76
N SER A 346 -17.26 18.88 3.81
CA SER A 346 -16.89 20.25 4.07
C SER A 346 -18.17 20.93 4.52
N SER A 347 -18.40 20.98 5.83
CA SER A 347 -19.33 21.94 6.43
C SER A 347 -18.70 23.33 6.28
N PHE A 348 -18.53 23.76 5.04
CA PHE A 348 -18.43 25.15 4.69
C PHE A 348 -19.73 25.43 3.96
N ALA A 349 -20.70 25.93 4.72
CA ALA A 349 -21.81 26.66 4.14
C ALA A 349 -21.20 27.80 3.31
N ALA A 350 -21.06 27.57 2.00
CA ALA A 350 -20.77 28.63 1.06
C ALA A 350 -21.91 29.67 1.19
N PRO A 351 -21.62 30.94 1.53
CA PRO A 351 -22.65 31.97 1.51
C PRO A 351 -23.16 32.09 0.07
N ARG A 352 -24.42 31.72 -0.14
CA ARG A 352 -25.06 31.84 -1.43
C ARG A 352 -25.20 33.34 -1.77
N GLN A 353 -24.63 33.69 -2.93
CA GLN A 353 -25.06 34.73 -3.86
C GLN A 353 -24.79 36.20 -3.48
N LEU A 354 -23.87 36.80 -4.25
CA LEU A 354 -23.91 38.22 -4.59
C LEU A 354 -25.11 38.45 -5.54
N PHE A 355 -25.93 39.46 -5.23
CA PHE A 355 -27.20 39.87 -5.84
C PHE A 355 -27.24 40.01 -7.38
N PRO A 356 -28.45 40.00 -8.00
CA PRO A 356 -29.07 41.28 -8.35
C PRO A 356 -30.61 41.39 -8.18
N LEU A 357 -31.04 42.57 -7.71
CA LEU A 357 -32.24 43.38 -8.03
C LEU A 357 -33.61 42.69 -8.29
N SER A 358 -34.61 42.94 -7.44
CA SER A 358 -35.61 44.00 -7.68
C SER A 358 -36.79 44.00 -6.69
N HIS A 359 -37.19 45.23 -6.35
CA HIS A 359 -38.48 45.72 -5.86
C HIS A 359 -38.96 45.51 -4.41
N HIS A 360 -39.06 46.68 -3.76
CA HIS A 360 -39.91 47.10 -2.63
C HIS A 360 -39.56 46.55 -1.25
N ALA A 361 -39.58 47.32 -0.17
CA ALA A 361 -39.62 48.76 0.06
C ALA A 361 -39.44 48.91 1.58
N ASN A 362 -38.93 50.08 1.97
CA ASN A 362 -39.12 50.71 3.27
C ASN A 362 -38.31 50.24 4.48
N TYR A 363 -37.93 51.29 5.22
CA TYR A 363 -37.34 51.34 6.55
C TYR A 363 -35.84 51.02 6.63
N LEU A 364 -35.01 51.78 7.33
CA LEU A 364 -35.07 53.12 7.90
C LEU A 364 -33.66 53.29 8.52
N ILE A 365 -33.06 54.47 8.35
CA ILE A 365 -32.23 55.17 9.35
C ILE A 365 -30.95 54.47 9.87
N MET A 366 -29.76 54.94 9.49
CA MET A 366 -29.00 56.07 10.07
C MET A 366 -28.31 55.73 11.40
N LEU A 367 -26.98 55.89 11.44
CA LEU A 367 -26.08 56.35 12.53
C LEU A 367 -24.69 55.69 12.33
N ILE A 368 -23.72 56.37 11.72
CA ILE A 368 -22.75 57.30 12.36
C ILE A 368 -21.95 56.56 13.45
N SER A 369 -20.74 56.07 13.16
CA SER A 369 -19.45 56.75 13.38
C SER A 369 -19.10 57.06 14.84
N PHE A 370 -17.88 56.64 15.22
CA PHE A 370 -16.94 57.24 16.20
C PHE A 370 -16.95 56.86 17.71
N PHE A 371 -15.71 56.63 18.19
CA PHE A 371 -15.16 56.53 19.56
C PHE A 371 -15.54 55.29 20.40
N VAL A 372 -14.62 54.55 21.04
CA VAL A 372 -13.36 54.89 21.73
C VAL A 372 -12.23 53.91 21.38
#